data_AF-A0A316NXW7-F1
#
_entry.id   AF-A0A316NXW7-F1
#
_cell.length_a   1.000
_cell.length_b   1.000
_cell.length_c   1.000
_cell.angle_alpha   90.00
_cell.angle_beta   90.00
_cell.angle_gamma   90.00
#
_symmetry.space_group_name_H-M   'P 1'
#
loop_
_entity.id
_entity.type
_entity.pdbx_description
1 polymer ?
#
loop_
_entity_poly.entity_id
_entity_poly.type
_entity_poly.pdbx_seq_one_letter_code
_entity_poly.pdbx_strand_id
1 'polypeptide(L)'
;MAVYPFTLVNRRGSAAIATTAVTVNTDNVVFAFQNHAFVNAWYRGTVFVDIAQKIPTGTTGTLPILFSTNGATQAVTKFDGAPLTVADIPGTGVYEFWFDRTTNTLQIMTGIV
;
A
#
# COMPACT_ATOMS: atom_id res chain seq x y z
N MET A 1 5.18 34.72 -20.38
CA MET A 1 4.92 34.33 -18.97
C MET A 1 5.09 32.83 -18.89
N ALA A 2 6.03 32.31 -18.08
CA ALA A 2 6.28 30.88 -18.00
C ALA A 2 5.06 30.16 -17.42
N VAL A 3 4.54 29.16 -18.12
CA VAL A 3 3.47 28.29 -17.63
C VAL A 3 4.09 27.35 -16.61
N TYR A 4 3.74 27.52 -15.34
CA TYR A 4 4.15 26.60 -14.29
C TYR A 4 3.34 25.30 -14.42
N PRO A 5 3.97 24.14 -14.74
CA PRO A 5 3.25 22.89 -15.01
C PRO A 5 2.63 22.25 -13.75
N PHE A 6 2.96 22.76 -12.56
CA PHE A 6 2.44 22.25 -11.29
C PHE A 6 1.63 23.33 -10.58
N THR A 7 0.32 23.20 -10.67
CA THR A 7 -0.63 24.02 -9.92
C THR A 7 -0.80 23.39 -8.53
N LEU A 8 -0.08 23.91 -7.53
CA LEU A 8 -0.39 23.72 -6.09
C LEU A 8 -0.26 22.30 -5.48
N VAL A 9 0.58 21.41 -6.01
CA VAL A 9 0.76 20.09 -5.38
C VAL A 9 1.38 20.27 -3.98
N ASN A 10 0.79 19.63 -2.96
CA ASN A 10 1.37 19.43 -1.62
C ASN A 10 1.35 20.61 -0.61
N ARG A 11 0.35 21.52 -0.62
CA ARG A 11 0.24 22.57 0.42
C ARG A 11 -0.15 22.04 1.83
N ARG A 12 -0.55 20.76 1.93
CA ARG A 12 -0.98 20.10 3.19
C ARG A 12 -0.32 18.74 3.43
N GLY A 13 0.80 18.44 2.79
CA GLY A 13 1.36 17.09 2.80
C GLY A 13 0.80 16.23 1.66
N SER A 14 1.54 15.18 1.30
CA SER A 14 1.02 14.09 0.48
C SER A 14 0.04 13.30 1.34
N ALA A 15 -1.17 13.06 0.85
CA ALA A 15 -2.15 12.28 1.58
C ALA A 15 -1.67 10.82 1.67
N ALA A 16 -1.53 10.30 2.90
CA ALA A 16 -1.27 8.89 3.16
C ALA A 16 -2.47 8.27 3.88
N ILE A 17 -2.83 7.04 3.52
CA ILE A 17 -3.80 6.24 4.25
C ILE A 17 -3.09 5.36 5.27
N ALA A 18 -3.54 5.35 6.51
CA ALA A 18 -2.90 4.58 7.58
C ALA A 18 -3.59 3.23 7.79
N THR A 19 -2.80 2.20 8.05
CA THR A 19 -3.31 0.91 8.51
C THR A 19 -3.83 1.03 9.95
N THR A 20 -4.86 0.27 10.30
CA THR A 20 -5.48 0.26 11.64
C THR A 20 -5.18 -0.98 12.44
N ALA A 21 -4.85 -2.09 11.77
CA ALA A 21 -4.49 -3.34 12.40
C ALA A 21 -3.60 -4.18 11.48
N VAL A 22 -2.86 -5.11 12.08
CA VAL A 22 -2.16 -6.19 11.39
C VAL A 22 -2.64 -7.52 11.96
N THR A 23 -2.94 -8.49 11.09
CA THR A 23 -3.31 -9.85 11.47
C THR A 23 -2.42 -10.83 10.75
N VAL A 24 -1.80 -11.75 11.50
CA VAL A 24 -0.96 -12.82 10.95
C VAL A 24 -1.78 -14.09 10.89
N ASN A 25 -2.00 -14.60 9.68
CA ASN A 25 -2.67 -15.86 9.42
C ASN A 25 -1.63 -16.92 9.06
N THR A 26 -2.07 -18.17 8.90
CA THR A 26 -1.22 -19.28 8.45
C THR A 26 -0.59 -19.01 7.08
N ASP A 27 -1.36 -18.42 6.16
CA ASP A 27 -0.96 -18.29 4.75
C ASP A 27 -0.63 -16.86 4.31
N ASN A 28 -0.88 -15.85 5.15
CA ASN A 28 -0.68 -14.44 4.79
C ASN A 28 -0.63 -13.52 6.01
N VAL A 29 -0.20 -12.28 5.79
CA VAL A 29 -0.33 -11.18 6.73
C VAL A 29 -1.24 -10.12 6.14
N VAL A 30 -2.23 -9.68 6.91
CA VAL A 30 -3.25 -8.73 6.47
C VAL A 30 -3.12 -7.42 7.22
N PHE A 31 -2.96 -6.32 6.49
CA PHE A 31 -3.11 -4.97 7.04
C PHE A 31 -4.53 -4.46 6.77
N ALA A 32 -5.23 -4.03 7.82
CA ALA A 32 -6.56 -3.47 7.71
C ALA A 32 -6.51 -1.93 7.59
N PHE A 33 -7.47 -1.36 6.89
CA PHE A 33 -7.67 0.10 6.77
C PHE A 33 -9.03 0.49 7.34
N GLN A 34 -9.17 1.74 7.80
CA GLN A 34 -10.49 2.30 8.05
C GLN A 34 -11.31 2.33 6.76
N ASN A 35 -12.64 2.24 6.90
CA ASN A 35 -13.53 2.44 5.78
C ASN A 35 -13.32 3.83 5.17
N HIS A 36 -12.90 3.88 3.92
CA HIS A 36 -12.75 5.12 3.17
C HIS A 36 -13.29 4.98 1.74
N ALA A 37 -13.92 6.05 1.25
CA ALA A 37 -14.63 6.06 -0.04
C ALA A 37 -13.72 5.86 -1.29
N PHE A 38 -12.39 5.89 -1.12
CA PHE A 38 -11.42 5.81 -2.22
C PHE A 38 -11.30 4.42 -2.86
N VAL A 39 -11.80 3.36 -2.22
CA VAL A 39 -11.78 1.97 -2.76
C VAL A 39 -12.66 1.81 -4.01
N ASN A 40 -13.55 2.77 -4.29
CA ASN A 40 -14.54 2.69 -5.37
C ASN A 40 -14.37 3.75 -6.47
N ALA A 41 -13.30 4.55 -6.45
CA ALA A 41 -13.00 5.46 -7.56
C ALA A 41 -12.32 4.71 -8.71
N TRP A 42 -12.59 5.10 -9.96
CA TRP A 42 -11.84 4.68 -11.14
C TRP A 42 -10.44 5.31 -11.09
N TYR A 43 -9.58 4.74 -10.25
CA TYR A 43 -8.31 5.33 -9.88
C TYR A 43 -7.14 4.52 -10.46
N ARG A 44 -6.23 5.23 -11.12
CA ARG A 44 -4.91 4.74 -11.50
C ARG A 44 -3.90 5.78 -11.03
N GLY A 45 -3.00 5.40 -10.14
CA GLY A 45 -2.06 6.37 -9.57
C GLY A 45 -1.34 5.91 -8.30
N THR A 46 -0.56 6.84 -7.76
CA THR A 46 0.26 6.65 -6.57
C THR A 46 -0.56 6.77 -5.29
N VAL A 47 -0.41 5.79 -4.40
CA VAL A 47 -1.03 5.75 -3.08
C VAL A 47 0.08 5.68 -2.04
N PHE A 48 0.12 6.64 -1.13
CA PHE A 48 0.97 6.55 0.05
C PHE A 48 0.23 5.81 1.15
N VAL A 49 0.88 4.80 1.73
CA VAL A 49 0.33 4.00 2.82
C VAL A 49 1.26 4.11 4.01
N ASP A 50 0.72 4.56 5.14
CA ASP A 50 1.40 4.53 6.43
C ASP A 50 1.14 3.18 7.11
N ILE A 51 2.15 2.32 7.12
CA ILE A 51 2.15 1.07 7.87
C ILE A 51 2.38 1.41 9.35
N ALA A 52 1.27 1.61 10.07
CA ALA A 52 1.28 2.10 11.45
C ALA A 52 1.49 0.98 12.47
N GLN A 53 1.15 -0.27 12.14
CA GLN A 53 1.34 -1.42 13.03
C GLN A 53 2.55 -2.24 12.59
N LYS A 54 3.40 -2.59 13.55
CA LYS A 54 4.56 -3.46 13.31
C LYS A 54 4.08 -4.90 13.10
N ILE A 55 4.64 -5.59 12.10
CA ILE A 55 4.46 -7.04 11.95
C ILE A 55 5.07 -7.75 13.18
N PRO A 56 4.33 -8.67 13.84
CA PRO A 56 4.84 -9.40 15.00
C PRO A 56 6.19 -10.10 14.74
N THR A 57 7.09 -10.04 15.70
CA THR A 57 8.39 -10.71 15.61
C THR A 57 8.21 -12.23 15.51
N GLY A 58 9.01 -12.89 14.68
CA GLY A 58 8.90 -14.34 14.44
C GLY A 58 7.90 -14.72 13.33
N THR A 59 7.24 -13.75 12.70
CA THR A 59 6.43 -13.99 11.51
C THR A 59 7.30 -14.49 10.36
N THR A 60 6.85 -15.52 9.66
CA THR A 60 7.55 -16.10 8.50
C THR A 60 7.74 -15.06 7.40
N GLY A 61 9.00 -14.81 7.03
CA GLY A 61 9.36 -13.75 6.07
C GLY A 61 8.78 -13.90 4.67
N THR A 62 8.40 -15.11 4.27
CA THR A 62 7.85 -15.42 2.94
C THR A 62 6.33 -15.26 2.85
N LEU A 63 5.64 -14.96 3.95
CA LEU A 63 4.19 -14.81 3.91
C LEU A 63 3.81 -13.58 3.07
N PRO A 64 2.85 -13.72 2.14
CA PRO A 64 2.39 -12.61 1.32
C PRO A 64 1.61 -11.60 2.15
N ILE A 65 1.72 -10.33 1.75
CA ILE A 65 1.03 -9.19 2.34
C ILE A 65 -0.25 -8.92 1.56
N LEU A 66 -1.36 -8.81 2.29
CA LEU A 66 -2.65 -8.39 1.77
C LEU A 66 -3.11 -7.11 2.46
N PHE A 67 -3.76 -6.24 1.72
CA PHE A 67 -4.45 -5.07 2.26
C PHE A 67 -5.94 -5.34 2.33
N SER A 68 -6.58 -4.98 3.44
CA SER A 68 -7.99 -5.24 3.69
C SER A 68 -8.76 -3.96 3.99
N THR A 69 -9.89 -3.77 3.33
CA THR A 69 -10.84 -2.70 3.66
C THR A 69 -12.24 -3.28 3.66
N ASN A 70 -12.96 -3.09 4.77
CA ASN A 70 -14.32 -3.63 4.96
C ASN A 70 -14.44 -5.15 4.69
N GLY A 71 -13.41 -5.92 5.00
CA GLY A 71 -13.41 -7.38 4.80
C GLY A 71 -13.05 -7.85 3.38
N ALA A 72 -12.92 -6.93 2.41
CA ALA A 72 -12.38 -7.26 1.08
C ALA A 72 -10.86 -7.15 1.11
N THR A 73 -10.17 -8.15 0.55
CA THR A 73 -8.70 -8.20 0.48
C THR A 73 -8.19 -7.88 -0.93
N GLN A 74 -7.07 -7.17 -0.99
CA GLN A 74 -6.31 -6.86 -2.18
C GLN A 74 -4.89 -7.40 -1.99
N ALA A 75 -4.45 -8.24 -2.94
CA ALA A 75 -3.07 -8.69 -2.97
C ALA A 75 -2.14 -7.53 -3.35
N VAL A 76 -1.00 -7.47 -2.68
CA VAL A 76 0.06 -6.51 -2.94
C VAL A 76 1.22 -7.23 -3.59
N THR A 77 1.75 -6.68 -4.67
CA THR A 77 2.88 -7.27 -5.40
C THR A 77 4.08 -6.33 -5.45
N LYS A 78 5.22 -6.90 -5.82
CA LYS A 78 6.42 -6.18 -6.25
C LYS A 78 6.28 -5.74 -7.70
N PHE A 79 7.26 -4.97 -8.18
CA PHE A 79 7.31 -4.48 -9.56
C PHE A 79 7.31 -5.62 -10.60
N ASP A 80 7.97 -6.73 -10.29
CA ASP A 80 8.03 -7.94 -11.13
C ASP A 80 6.77 -8.82 -11.07
N GLY A 81 5.75 -8.40 -10.31
CA GLY A 81 4.50 -9.14 -10.12
C GLY A 81 4.56 -10.23 -9.06
N ALA A 82 5.72 -10.49 -8.43
CA ALA A 82 5.80 -11.41 -7.31
C ALA A 82 5.05 -10.86 -6.09
N PRO A 83 4.48 -11.70 -5.20
CA PRO A 83 3.84 -11.23 -3.99
C PRO A 83 4.79 -10.38 -3.14
N LEU A 84 4.30 -9.26 -2.62
CA LEU A 84 4.98 -8.54 -1.55
C LEU A 84 4.95 -9.42 -0.30
N THR A 85 6.09 -9.59 0.36
CA THR A 85 6.23 -10.48 1.51
C THR A 85 6.56 -9.72 2.79
N VAL A 86 6.45 -10.40 3.94
CA VAL A 86 6.85 -9.85 5.24
C VAL A 86 8.30 -9.36 5.23
N ALA A 87 9.21 -10.05 4.55
CA ALA A 87 10.61 -9.63 4.45
C ALA A 87 10.81 -8.31 3.69
N ASP A 88 9.86 -7.94 2.82
CA ASP A 88 9.92 -6.71 2.03
C ASP A 88 9.45 -5.47 2.82
N ILE A 89 8.86 -5.66 4.02
CA ILE A 89 8.39 -4.58 4.92
C ILE A 89 9.23 -4.63 6.22
N PRO A 90 10.40 -3.96 6.27
CA PRO A 90 11.32 -4.05 7.41
C PRO A 90 10.81 -3.37 8.68
N GLY A 91 9.82 -2.48 8.56
CA GLY A 91 9.28 -1.74 9.69
C GLY A 91 8.05 -0.90 9.36
N THR A 92 7.61 -0.14 10.36
CA THR A 92 6.52 0.84 10.22
C THR A 92 7.00 2.08 9.46
N GLY A 93 6.06 2.80 8.85
CA GLY A 93 6.33 4.05 8.14
C GLY A 93 5.55 4.18 6.84
N VAL A 94 5.82 5.26 6.11
CA VAL A 94 5.14 5.56 4.86
C VAL A 94 5.86 4.88 3.69
N TYR A 95 5.10 4.10 2.93
CA TYR A 95 5.52 3.44 1.71
C TYR A 95 4.68 3.93 0.54
N GLU A 96 5.29 3.99 -0.64
CA GLU A 96 4.60 4.39 -1.87
C GLU A 96 4.20 3.16 -2.68
N PHE A 97 2.95 3.16 -3.14
CA PHE A 97 2.35 2.11 -3.96
C PHE A 97 1.78 2.70 -5.24
N TRP A 98 1.65 1.87 -6.27
CA TRP A 98 0.89 2.17 -7.47
C TRP A 98 -0.31 1.25 -7.55
N PHE A 99 -1.51 1.83 -7.69
CA PHE A 99 -2.73 1.08 -7.97
C PHE A 99 -3.16 1.32 -9.41
N ASP A 100 -3.50 0.24 -10.13
CA ASP A 100 -4.12 0.30 -11.44
C ASP A 100 -5.46 -0.45 -11.43
N ARG A 101 -6.56 0.29 -11.53
CA ARG A 101 -7.91 -0.30 -11.54
C ARG A 101 -8.17 -1.18 -12.77
N THR A 102 -7.51 -0.93 -13.90
CA THR A 102 -7.75 -1.68 -15.15
C THR A 102 -7.32 -3.13 -15.01
N THR A 103 -6.17 -3.34 -14.36
CA THR A 103 -5.58 -4.66 -14.09
C THR A 103 -5.87 -5.14 -12.66
N ASN A 104 -6.49 -4.29 -11.83
CA ASN A 104 -6.70 -4.50 -10.39
C ASN A 104 -5.41 -4.87 -9.64
N THR A 105 -4.29 -4.26 -10.04
CA THR A 105 -2.98 -4.52 -9.47
C THR A 105 -2.59 -3.41 -8.51
N LEU A 106 -2.20 -3.80 -7.30
CA LEU A 106 -1.57 -2.93 -6.31
C LEU A 106 -0.12 -3.35 -6.14
N GLN A 107 0.80 -2.47 -6.48
CA GLN A 107 2.23 -2.77 -6.45
C GLN A 107 2.95 -1.82 -5.51
N ILE A 108 3.91 -2.32 -4.74
CA ILE A 108 4.85 -1.45 -4.04
C ILE A 108 5.79 -0.82 -5.07
N MET A 109 6.07 0.48 -4.91
CA MET A 109 7.06 1.17 -5.73
C MET A 109 8.43 0.98 -5.09
N THR A 110 9.14 -0.08 -5.48
CA THR A 110 10.50 -0.36 -5.01
C THR A 110 11.52 0.13 -6.03
N GLY A 111 12.17 1.25 -5.73
CA GLY A 111 13.26 1.85 -6.52
C GLY A 111 12.83 2.37 -7.90
N ILE A 112 13.31 3.55 -8.28
CA ILE A 112 13.30 4.00 -9.67
C ILE A 112 14.72 3.73 -10.18
N VAL A 113 14.88 2.91 -11.22
CA VAL A 113 16.13 2.82 -11.97
C VAL A 113 16.05 3.76 -13.15
#